data_AF-A0A939FH94-F1
#
_entry.id   AF-A0A939FH94-F1
#
_cell.length_a   1.000
_cell.length_b   1.000
_cell.length_c   1.000
_cell.angle_alpha   90.00
_cell.angle_beta   90.00
_cell.angle_gamma   90.00
#
_symmetry.space_group_name_H-M   'P 1'
#
loop_
_entity.id
_entity.type
_entity.pdbx_description
1 polymer ?
#
loop_
_entity_poly.entity_id
_entity_poly.type
_entity_poly.pdbx_seq_one_letter_code
_entity_poly.pdbx_strand_id
1 'polypeptide(L)'
;YWRHAYDWRAAEAKLNSWPQFTTTIDGANLHFAHIRSPEPGATPLIMTHGWPGSIVEFAEVVGPLTDPRAHGGDPAELPAGLVRGPGETEAGDARQDQMEGVGRVAA
;
A
#
# COMPACT_ATOMS: atom_id res chain seq x y z
N TYR A 1 -22.16 14.41 -6.05
CA TYR A 1 -21.18 13.46 -6.60
C TYR A 1 -21.29 12.09 -5.92
N TRP A 2 -20.88 11.91 -4.65
CA TRP A 2 -20.88 10.61 -3.97
C TRP A 2 -22.17 9.78 -4.09
N ARG A 3 -23.35 10.38 -3.83
CA ARG A 3 -24.63 9.65 -3.88
C ARG A 3 -25.03 9.16 -5.29
N HIS A 4 -24.58 9.84 -6.34
CA HIS A 4 -25.19 9.71 -7.67
C HIS A 4 -24.21 9.39 -8.81
N ALA A 5 -22.90 9.55 -8.59
CA ALA A 5 -21.90 9.47 -9.65
C ALA A 5 -20.63 8.72 -9.27
N TYR A 6 -20.35 8.54 -7.97
CA TYR A 6 -19.18 7.79 -7.55
C TYR A 6 -19.45 6.29 -7.68
N ASP A 7 -18.63 5.60 -8.47
CA ASP A 7 -18.72 4.16 -8.65
C ASP A 7 -17.81 3.44 -7.66
N TRP A 8 -18.40 2.97 -6.57
CA TRP A 8 -17.70 2.16 -5.58
C TRP A 8 -17.18 0.84 -6.16
N ARG A 9 -17.92 0.21 -7.09
CA ARG A 9 -17.52 -1.10 -7.65
C ARG A 9 -16.31 -0.97 -8.55
N ALA A 10 -16.16 0.15 -9.25
CA ALA A 10 -14.93 0.45 -9.99
C ALA A 10 -13.73 0.63 -9.05
N ALA A 11 -13.89 1.35 -7.94
CA ALA A 11 -12.83 1.54 -6.94
C ALA A 11 -12.43 0.22 -6.26
N GLU A 12 -13.42 -0.58 -5.86
CA GLU A 12 -13.24 -1.91 -5.28
C GLU A 12 -12.51 -2.86 -6.24
N ALA A 13 -12.92 -2.89 -7.51
CA ALA A 13 -12.26 -3.71 -8.53
C ALA A 13 -10.80 -3.31 -8.75
N LYS A 14 -10.49 -2.00 -8.71
CA LYS A 14 -9.11 -1.50 -8.79
C LYS A 14 -8.28 -2.01 -7.62
N LEU A 15 -8.78 -1.94 -6.39
CA LEU A 15 -8.06 -2.42 -5.20
C LEU A 15 -7.89 -3.94 -5.19
N ASN A 16 -8.92 -4.67 -5.59
CA ASN A 16 -8.89 -6.13 -5.67
C ASN A 16 -8.05 -6.68 -6.85
N SER A 17 -7.50 -5.81 -7.69
CA SER A 17 -6.49 -6.23 -8.68
C SER A 17 -5.17 -6.65 -8.03
N TRP A 18 -4.93 -6.25 -6.77
CA TRP A 18 -3.75 -6.66 -6.01
C TRP A 18 -4.00 -7.92 -5.20
N PRO A 19 -3.00 -8.83 -5.09
CA PRO A 19 -3.01 -9.89 -4.09
C PRO A 19 -3.02 -9.28 -2.68
N GLN A 20 -4.11 -9.51 -1.95
CA GLN A 20 -4.33 -9.01 -0.60
C GLN A 20 -4.41 -10.17 0.40
N PHE A 21 -3.86 -9.97 1.58
CA PHE A 21 -3.70 -10.98 2.61
C PHE A 21 -4.04 -10.41 3.98
N THR A 22 -4.34 -11.31 4.90
CA THR A 22 -4.47 -11.00 6.32
C THR A 22 -3.63 -11.98 7.13
N THR A 23 -3.01 -11.49 8.20
CA THR A 23 -2.29 -12.34 9.16
C THR A 23 -2.38 -11.78 10.56
N THR A 24 -2.17 -12.62 11.58
CA THR A 24 -2.12 -12.17 12.97
C THR A 24 -0.68 -12.11 13.45
N ILE A 25 -0.24 -10.94 13.91
CA ILE A 25 1.08 -10.70 14.51
C ILE A 25 0.86 -9.98 15.84
N ASP A 26 1.45 -10.52 16.91
CA ASP A 26 1.32 -9.98 18.28
C ASP A 26 -0.15 -9.74 18.72
N GLY A 27 -1.06 -10.61 18.26
CA GLY A 27 -2.50 -10.51 18.55
C GLY A 27 -3.27 -9.49 17.72
N ALA A 28 -2.59 -8.67 16.89
CA ALA A 28 -3.23 -7.76 15.96
C ALA A 28 -3.48 -8.43 14.61
N ASN A 29 -4.63 -8.16 13.98
CA ASN A 29 -4.89 -8.57 12.60
C ASN A 29 -4.34 -7.51 11.62
N LEU A 30 -3.38 -7.90 10.80
CA LEU A 30 -2.78 -7.05 9.78
C LEU A 30 -3.33 -7.44 8.42
N HIS A 31 -3.88 -6.46 7.71
CA HIS A 31 -4.20 -6.55 6.29
C HIS A 31 -3.05 -5.96 5.48
N PHE A 32 -2.67 -6.58 4.37
CA PHE A 32 -1.60 -6.07 3.52
C PHE A 32 -1.77 -6.53 2.07
N ALA A 33 -1.23 -5.76 1.13
CA ALA A 33 -1.07 -6.18 -0.25
C ALA A 33 0.39 -6.59 -0.49
N HIS A 34 0.62 -7.68 -1.21
CA HIS A 34 1.96 -8.13 -1.56
C HIS A 34 2.04 -8.35 -3.07
N ILE A 35 2.77 -7.46 -3.74
CA ILE A 35 2.88 -7.44 -5.20
C ILE A 35 4.32 -7.77 -5.56
N ARG A 36 4.54 -8.94 -6.16
CA ARG A 36 5.87 -9.42 -6.51
C ARG A 36 6.37 -8.73 -7.77
N SER A 37 7.58 -8.18 -7.72
CA SER A 37 8.32 -7.80 -8.92
C SER A 37 8.67 -9.03 -9.78
N PRO A 38 8.62 -8.93 -11.13
CA PRO A 38 9.18 -9.95 -12.02
C PRO A 38 10.72 -9.94 -12.04
N GLU A 39 11.37 -8.91 -11.51
CA GLU A 39 12.83 -8.77 -11.49
C GLU A 39 13.44 -9.69 -10.40
N PRO A 40 14.33 -10.65 -10.74
CA PRO A 40 14.87 -11.62 -9.78
C PRO A 40 15.68 -11.00 -8.62
N GLY A 41 16.22 -9.80 -8.83
CA GLY A 41 17.02 -9.05 -7.86
C GLY A 41 16.29 -7.86 -7.24
N ALA A 42 14.96 -7.80 -7.34
CA ALA A 42 14.18 -6.71 -6.77
C ALA A 42 14.42 -6.56 -5.27
N THR A 43 14.68 -5.32 -4.83
CA THR A 43 14.84 -5.01 -3.42
C THR A 43 13.47 -5.00 -2.74
N PRO A 44 13.25 -5.79 -1.66
CA PRO A 44 11.99 -5.74 -0.93
C PRO A 44 11.74 -4.36 -0.33
N LEU A 45 10.52 -3.83 -0.53
CA LEU A 45 10.10 -2.52 -0.03
C LEU A 45 8.85 -2.67 0.82
N ILE A 46 8.85 -2.08 2.01
CA ILE A 46 7.63 -1.95 2.83
C ILE A 46 7.12 -0.51 2.72
N MET A 47 5.84 -0.34 2.41
CA MET A 47 5.17 0.95 2.43
C MET A 47 4.08 1.00 3.50
N THR A 48 4.02 2.11 4.24
CA THR A 48 2.99 2.37 5.26
C THR A 48 2.27 3.68 4.97
N HIS A 49 0.93 3.66 5.03
CA HIS A 49 0.14 4.88 5.01
C HIS A 49 0.12 5.55 6.39
N GLY A 50 -0.16 6.84 6.40
CA GLY A 50 -0.40 7.61 7.62
C GLY A 50 -1.90 7.75 7.91
N TRP A 51 -2.23 8.67 8.82
CA TRP A 51 -3.59 9.19 8.98
C TRP A 51 -3.71 10.54 8.27
N PRO A 52 -4.82 10.84 7.57
CA PRO A 52 -6.06 10.07 7.38
C PRO A 52 -6.03 9.15 6.15
N GLY A 53 -4.86 8.55 5.85
CA GLY A 53 -4.61 7.77 4.65
C GLY A 53 -4.97 6.29 4.72
N SER A 54 -4.76 5.59 3.61
CA SER A 54 -4.97 4.13 3.47
C SER A 54 -4.16 3.57 2.30
N ILE A 55 -4.17 2.26 2.10
CA ILE A 55 -3.46 1.61 0.97
C ILE A 55 -3.88 2.12 -0.41
N VAL A 56 -5.05 2.77 -0.51
CA VAL A 56 -5.58 3.34 -1.75
C VAL A 56 -4.62 4.40 -2.32
N GLU A 57 -3.87 5.08 -1.45
CA GLU A 57 -2.91 6.12 -1.82
C GLU A 57 -1.77 5.57 -2.70
N PHE A 58 -1.48 4.27 -2.60
CA PHE A 58 -0.39 3.64 -3.35
C PHE A 58 -0.80 3.21 -4.76
N ALA A 59 -2.06 3.48 -5.16
CA ALA A 59 -2.62 2.91 -6.38
C ALA A 59 -1.97 3.39 -7.68
N GLU A 60 -1.25 4.50 -7.64
CA GLU A 60 -0.55 5.06 -8.78
C GLU A 60 0.94 4.71 -8.80
N VAL A 61 1.51 4.27 -7.66
CA VAL A 61 2.95 4.02 -7.52
C VAL A 61 3.32 2.54 -7.48
N VAL A 62 2.39 1.64 -7.10
CA VAL A 62 2.64 0.19 -7.03
C VAL A 62 3.14 -0.37 -8.36
N GLY A 63 2.52 0.00 -9.49
CA GLY A 63 2.92 -0.49 -10.82
C GLY A 63 4.37 -0.16 -11.15
N PRO A 64 4.75 1.13 -11.21
CA PRO A 64 6.13 1.54 -11.49
C PRO A 64 7.17 1.01 -10.51
N LEU A 65 6.82 0.81 -9.23
CA LEU A 65 7.76 0.27 -8.23
C LEU A 65 7.98 -1.24 -8.38
N THR A 66 6.96 -1.98 -8.83
CA THR A 66 7.02 -3.44 -8.94
C THR A 66 7.49 -3.91 -10.31
N ASP A 67 7.08 -3.23 -11.38
CA ASP A 67 7.48 -3.49 -12.77
C ASP A 67 7.93 -2.20 -13.47
N PRO A 68 9.09 -1.64 -13.07
CA PRO A 68 9.59 -0.39 -13.64
C PRO A 68 9.75 -0.49 -15.16
N ARG A 69 10.13 -1.65 -15.72
CA ARG A 69 10.32 -1.81 -17.17
C ARG A 69 9.02 -1.65 -17.95
N ALA A 70 7.91 -2.25 -17.48
CA ALA A 70 6.60 -2.06 -18.11
C ALA A 70 6.09 -0.61 -18.01
N HIS A 71 6.65 0.17 -17.08
CA HIS A 71 6.31 1.57 -16.83
C HIS A 71 7.40 2.56 -17.30
N GLY A 72 8.40 2.13 -18.05
CA GLY A 72 9.42 2.98 -18.69
C GLY A 72 10.58 3.43 -17.79
N GLY A 73 10.74 2.83 -16.60
CA GLY A 73 11.85 3.09 -15.67
C GLY A 73 12.92 1.98 -15.67
N ASP A 74 14.04 2.25 -15.00
CA ASP A 74 15.13 1.28 -14.76
C ASP A 74 14.99 0.66 -13.35
N PRO A 75 14.90 -0.67 -13.20
CA PRO A 75 14.93 -1.33 -11.90
C PRO A 75 16.09 -0.92 -10.98
N ALA A 76 17.23 -0.50 -11.54
CA ALA A 76 18.40 -0.09 -10.76
C ALA A 76 18.20 1.24 -10.01
N GLU A 77 17.19 2.04 -10.36
CA GLU A 77 16.92 3.35 -9.78
C GLU A 77 15.90 3.31 -8.63
N LEU A 78 15.40 2.13 -8.27
CA LEU A 78 14.38 1.97 -7.23
C LEU A 78 14.94 2.23 -5.81
N PRO A 79 14.18 2.90 -4.94
CA PRO A 79 14.57 3.12 -3.56
C PRO A 79 14.61 1.79 -2.77
N ALA A 80 15.56 1.67 -1.85
CA ALA A 80 15.67 0.53 -0.94
C ALA A 80 15.02 0.84 0.44
N GLY A 81 14.29 -0.11 1.02
CA GLY A 81 13.94 -0.10 2.45
C GLY A 81 12.46 0.17 2.81
N LEU A 82 12.22 1.00 3.82
CA LEU A 82 10.88 1.40 4.28
C LEU A 82 10.57 2.79 3.72
N VAL A 83 9.46 2.93 3.00
CA VAL A 83 8.99 4.23 2.49
C VAL A 83 7.67 4.60 3.17
N ARG A 84 7.60 5.85 3.64
CA ARG A 84 6.41 6.42 4.29
C ARG A 84 5.59 7.22 3.29
N GLY A 85 4.27 7.07 3.33
CA GLY A 85 3.35 7.85 2.49
C GLY A 85 3.28 9.33 2.90
N PRO A 86 2.83 10.22 2.00
CA PRO A 86 2.58 11.63 2.32
C PRO A 86 1.41 11.78 3.30
N GLY A 87 1.52 12.66 4.31
CA GLY A 87 0.42 13.03 5.20
C GLY A 87 0.59 12.69 6.68
N GLU A 88 1.75 12.19 7.13
CA GLU A 88 2.01 11.98 8.56
C GLU A 88 1.94 13.30 9.34
N THR A 89 0.87 13.49 10.10
CA THR A 89 0.81 14.41 11.24
C THR A 89 0.91 13.57 12.52
N GLU A 90 1.73 14.00 13.47
CA GLU A 90 1.89 13.30 14.76
C GLU A 90 0.51 13.06 15.39
N ALA A 91 0.15 11.78 15.55
CA ALA A 91 -1.03 11.39 16.30
C ALA A 91 -0.77 11.67 17.78
N GLY A 92 -1.18 12.86 18.24
CA GLY A 92 -1.31 13.15 19.66
C GLY A 92 -2.30 12.20 20.31
N ASP A 93 -1.83 11.48 21.35
CA ASP A 93 -2.58 10.74 22.36
C ASP A 93 -3.97 10.21 21.94
N ALA A 94 -3.97 9.23 21.04
CA ALA A 94 -5.12 8.35 20.85
C ALA A 94 -4.74 7.00 21.46
N ARG A 95 -5.38 6.67 22.59
CA ARG A 95 -5.28 5.38 23.26
C ARG A 95 -5.32 4.25 22.23
N GLN A 96 -4.29 3.40 22.30
CA GLN A 96 -4.13 2.17 21.54
C GLN A 96 -5.31 1.23 21.80
N ASP A 97 -6.42 1.42 21.09
CA ASP A 97 -7.53 0.45 21.08
C ASP A 97 -8.25 0.38 19.73
N GLN A 98 -7.69 1.01 18.68
CA GLN A 98 -8.17 0.88 17.30
C GLN A 98 -6.99 0.68 16.35
N MET A 99 -6.36 -0.49 16.43
CA MET A 99 -5.50 -1.00 15.36
C MET A 99 -6.39 -1.56 14.24
N GLU A 100 -7.18 -0.70 13.61
CA GLU A 100 -7.91 -1.04 12.39
C GLU A 100 -6.95 -0.90 11.20
N GLY A 101 -6.52 -2.05 10.67
CA GLY A 101 -6.03 -2.19 9.29
C GLY A 101 -4.77 -1.40 8.94
N VAL A 102 -3.62 -1.75 9.53
CA VAL A 102 -2.33 -1.28 9.00
C VAL A 102 -2.07 -1.99 7.68
N GLY A 103 -2.52 -1.37 6.60
CA GLY A 103 -2.26 -1.78 5.24
C GLY A 103 -0.79 -1.58 4.89
N ARG A 104 0.01 -2.63 5.04
CA ARG A 104 1.40 -2.63 4.55
C ARG A 104 1.40 -3.07 3.09
N VAL A 105 2.23 -2.46 2.26
CA VAL A 105 2.51 -2.99 0.92
C VAL A 105 3.91 -3.53 0.94
N ALA A 106 4.08 -4.82 0.68
CA ALA A 106 5.37 -5.42 0.40
C ALA A 106 5.52 -5.53 -1.13
N ALA A 107 6.58 -4.94 -1.69
CA ALA A 107 7.02 -5.22 -3.05
C ALA A 107 8.05 -6.37 -3.06
#